data_AF-A0A0M3K8G3-F1
#
_entry.id   AF-A0A0M3K8G3-F1
#
_cell.length_a   1.000
_cell.length_b   1.000
_cell.length_c   1.000
_cell.angle_alpha   90.00
_cell.angle_beta   90.00
_cell.angle_gamma   90.00
#
_symmetry.space_group_name_H-M   'P 1'
#
loop_
_entity.id
_entity.type
_entity.pdbx_description
1 polymer ?
#
loop_
_entity_poly.entity_id
_entity_poly.type
_entity_poly.pdbx_seq_one_letter_code
_entity_poly.pdbx_strand_id
1 'polypeptide(L)'
;MLFEELKNSPEKRERLRGVIPALVAAAEKQNFDEFCEGFVKERENSMAQQRAMLDPLSAEGQRLIAEQIQRANIDFSHQFAMEHMPEAYVPVTMLYINMKINGQPVKAFVDSGIVHGVGGVQKLVGKIHTCQVQVESNFFPCNFDVLADRDIDVLLGLDILKRHECVIDLKNRCLRFGDSTVTSFLNEADIPKRDLDKAASSPSSSSANALLNILENGGYWCRCARSEDCLISVEVDSAKLASLMSLGFEEAASRAMLIQCGNDLELAAANLLARQTAQS
;
A
#
# COMPACT_ATOMS: atom_id res chain seq x y z
N MET A 1 22.46 33.49 -33.44
CA MET A 1 21.52 34.10 -32.46
C MET A 1 20.75 32.98 -31.81
N LEU A 2 20.61 32.99 -30.48
CA LEU A 2 20.08 31.86 -29.69
C LEU A 2 18.73 31.33 -30.19
N PHE A 3 17.84 32.21 -30.67
CA PHE A 3 16.56 31.85 -31.29
C PHE A 3 16.72 30.88 -32.47
N GLU A 4 17.59 31.21 -33.42
CA GLU A 4 17.85 30.37 -34.61
C GLU A 4 18.52 29.04 -34.24
N GLU A 5 19.36 29.04 -33.20
CA GLU A 5 19.97 27.81 -32.71
C GLU A 5 18.95 26.87 -32.07
N LEU A 6 18.01 27.42 -31.30
CA LEU A 6 16.92 26.65 -30.71
C LEU A 6 15.93 26.17 -31.77
N LYS A 7 15.61 27.01 -32.75
CA LYS A 7 14.76 26.64 -33.89
C LYS A 7 15.32 25.46 -34.69
N ASN A 8 16.63 25.51 -34.99
CA ASN A 8 17.27 24.55 -35.89
C ASN A 8 17.85 23.31 -35.19
N SER A 9 17.97 23.30 -33.86
CA SER A 9 18.53 22.17 -33.10
C SER A 9 17.55 21.63 -32.05
N PRO A 10 16.96 20.44 -32.28
CA PRO A 10 16.08 19.80 -31.31
C PRO A 10 16.82 19.34 -30.04
N GLU A 11 18.08 18.90 -30.17
CA GLU A 11 18.91 18.50 -29.04
C GLU A 11 19.16 19.67 -28.06
N LYS A 12 19.42 20.88 -28.60
CA LYS A 12 19.58 22.08 -27.77
C LYS A 12 18.28 22.46 -27.05
N ARG A 13 17.13 22.29 -27.69
CA ARG A 13 15.82 22.53 -27.07
C ARG A 13 15.60 21.61 -25.89
N GLU A 14 15.85 20.31 -26.06
CA GLU A 14 15.68 19.33 -24.98
C GLU A 14 16.58 19.64 -23.78
N ARG A 15 17.86 19.94 -24.04
CA ARG A 15 18.82 20.29 -22.98
C ARG A 15 18.42 21.55 -22.21
N LEU A 16 17.86 22.55 -22.90
CA LEU A 16 17.53 23.85 -22.31
C LEU A 16 16.10 23.93 -21.80
N ARG A 17 15.25 22.93 -22.06
CA ARG A 17 13.85 22.89 -21.63
C ARG A 17 13.70 22.92 -20.12
N GLY A 18 14.61 22.27 -19.38
CA GLY A 18 14.63 22.29 -17.92
C GLY A 18 15.23 23.56 -17.30
N VAL A 19 15.92 24.39 -18.09
CA VAL A 19 16.65 25.58 -17.61
C VAL A 19 15.91 26.86 -17.97
N ILE A 20 15.43 27.00 -19.21
CA ILE A 20 14.74 28.19 -19.74
C ILE A 20 13.47 27.78 -20.51
N PRO A 21 12.47 27.18 -19.83
CA PRO A 21 11.29 26.59 -20.47
C PRO A 21 10.49 27.60 -21.31
N ALA A 22 10.37 28.85 -20.86
CA ALA A 22 9.62 29.89 -21.55
C ALA A 22 10.24 30.26 -22.91
N LEU A 23 11.57 30.33 -22.98
CA LEU A 23 12.30 30.65 -24.22
C LEU A 23 12.25 29.50 -25.22
N VAL A 24 12.34 28.25 -24.72
CA VAL A 24 12.22 27.06 -25.57
C VAL A 24 10.82 26.98 -26.17
N ALA A 25 9.76 27.22 -25.39
CA ALA A 25 8.39 27.23 -25.87
C ALA A 25 8.14 28.31 -26.95
N ALA A 26 8.69 29.51 -26.77
CA ALA A 26 8.59 30.58 -27.77
C ALA A 26 9.34 30.25 -29.07
N ALA A 27 10.51 29.62 -28.96
CA ALA A 27 11.28 29.15 -30.12
C ALA A 27 10.56 28.02 -30.90
N GLU A 28 9.85 27.12 -30.21
CA GLU A 28 9.04 26.06 -30.83
C GLU A 28 7.83 26.58 -31.59
N LYS A 29 7.17 27.62 -31.04
CA LYS A 29 6.10 28.35 -31.72
C LYS A 29 6.60 29.19 -32.91
N GLN A 30 7.92 29.30 -33.08
CA GLN A 30 8.58 30.20 -34.03
C GLN A 30 8.15 31.67 -33.85
N ASN A 31 7.76 32.05 -32.63
CA ASN A 31 7.32 33.40 -32.30
C ASN A 31 8.51 34.22 -31.81
N PHE A 32 9.09 35.01 -32.71
CA PHE A 32 10.30 35.78 -32.41
C PHE A 32 10.05 36.90 -31.38
N ASP A 33 8.88 37.55 -31.44
CA ASP A 33 8.56 38.65 -30.54
C ASP A 33 8.40 38.16 -29.09
N GLU A 34 7.64 37.07 -28.90
CA GLU A 34 7.49 36.40 -27.60
C GLU A 34 8.85 35.88 -27.07
N PHE A 35 9.72 35.42 -27.97
CA PHE A 35 11.07 35.00 -27.61
C PHE A 35 11.93 36.18 -27.15
N CYS A 36 11.89 37.32 -27.84
CA CYS A 36 12.63 38.52 -27.49
C CYS A 36 12.18 39.10 -26.14
N GLU A 37 10.87 39.22 -25.92
CA GLU A 37 10.32 39.69 -24.65
C GLU A 37 10.69 38.75 -23.50
N GLY A 38 10.54 37.45 -23.70
CA GLY A 38 10.97 36.44 -22.74
C GLY A 38 12.47 36.52 -22.46
N PHE A 39 13.29 36.77 -23.48
CA PHE A 39 14.75 36.80 -23.35
C PHE A 39 15.23 38.02 -22.56
N VAL A 40 14.62 39.19 -22.79
CA VAL A 40 14.90 40.40 -22.00
C VAL A 40 14.50 40.19 -20.55
N LYS A 41 13.30 39.68 -20.30
CA LYS A 41 12.79 39.40 -18.96
C LYS A 41 13.67 38.39 -18.20
N GLU A 42 14.12 37.34 -18.87
CA GLU A 42 15.00 36.33 -18.27
C GLU A 42 16.37 36.93 -17.89
N ARG A 43 16.93 37.78 -18.76
CA ARG A 43 18.17 38.50 -18.44
C ARG A 43 18.01 39.46 -17.28
N GLU A 44 16.92 40.20 -17.21
CA GLU A 44 16.64 41.13 -16.12
C GLU A 44 16.47 40.39 -14.79
N ASN A 45 15.69 39.31 -14.78
CA ASN A 45 15.53 38.46 -13.60
C ASN A 45 16.86 37.86 -13.15
N SER A 46 17.67 37.33 -14.09
CA SER A 46 18.98 36.77 -13.77
C SER A 46 19.93 37.83 -13.18
N MET A 47 19.95 39.04 -13.75
CA MET A 47 20.76 40.14 -13.21
C MET A 47 20.23 40.65 -11.86
N ALA A 48 18.92 40.68 -11.66
CA ALA A 48 18.30 41.08 -10.39
C ALA A 48 18.63 40.06 -9.28
N GLN A 49 18.49 38.76 -9.56
CA GLN A 49 18.88 37.68 -8.65
C GLN A 49 20.37 37.73 -8.31
N GLN A 50 21.23 37.94 -9.31
CA GLN A 50 22.68 38.04 -9.09
C GLN A 50 23.03 39.25 -8.22
N ARG A 51 22.34 40.38 -8.39
CA ARG A 51 22.52 41.56 -7.53
C ARG A 51 22.00 41.32 -6.12
N ALA A 52 20.83 40.69 -5.98
CA ALA A 52 20.27 40.34 -4.67
C ALA A 52 21.15 39.35 -3.89
N MET A 53 21.82 38.42 -4.59
CA MET A 53 22.77 37.48 -3.99
C MET A 53 24.08 38.15 -3.54
N LEU A 54 24.51 39.21 -4.23
CA LEU A 54 25.71 39.99 -3.91
C LEU A 54 25.48 41.04 -2.81
N ASP A 55 24.23 41.28 -2.40
CA ASP A 55 23.87 42.20 -1.32
C ASP A 55 23.36 41.45 -0.08
N PRO A 56 24.24 41.16 0.91
CA PRO A 56 23.88 40.47 2.14
C PRO A 56 22.93 41.27 3.06
N LEU A 57 22.70 42.56 2.77
CA LEU A 57 21.83 43.43 3.57
C LEU A 57 20.43 43.57 2.97
N SER A 58 20.22 43.12 1.73
CA SER A 58 18.90 43.03 1.11
C SER A 58 18.06 41.91 1.76
N ALA A 59 16.75 42.13 1.89
CA ALA A 59 15.82 41.12 2.41
C ALA A 59 15.82 39.83 1.57
N GLU A 60 16.01 39.95 0.25
CA GLU A 60 16.11 38.79 -0.65
C GLU A 60 17.47 38.07 -0.47
N GLY A 61 18.57 38.81 -0.33
CA GLY A 61 19.90 38.25 -0.08
C GLY A 61 19.97 37.50 1.26
N GLN A 62 19.42 38.06 2.34
CA GLN A 62 19.34 37.40 3.64
C GLN A 62 18.50 36.12 3.60
N ARG A 63 17.40 36.10 2.82
CA ARG A 63 16.59 34.90 2.62
C ARG A 63 17.39 33.81 1.90
N LEU A 64 18.12 34.16 0.84
CA LEU A 64 18.96 33.21 0.10
C LEU A 64 20.09 32.67 0.98
N ILE A 65 20.75 33.52 1.76
CA ILE A 65 21.78 33.12 2.72
C ILE A 65 21.20 32.19 3.80
N ALA A 66 20.05 32.53 4.37
CA ALA A 66 19.37 31.70 5.36
C ALA A 66 18.99 30.33 4.79
N GLU A 67 18.46 30.28 3.57
CA GLU A 67 18.14 29.02 2.89
C GLU A 67 19.39 28.17 2.64
N GLN A 68 20.50 28.79 2.22
CA GLN A 68 21.78 28.10 2.04
C GLN A 68 22.32 27.54 3.34
N ILE A 69 22.28 28.29 4.45
CA ILE A 69 22.70 27.83 5.78
C ILE A 69 21.81 26.66 6.23
N GLN A 70 20.49 26.77 6.02
CA GLN A 70 19.57 25.71 6.39
C GLN A 70 19.87 24.42 5.62
N ARG A 71 20.06 24.50 4.30
CA ARG A 71 20.45 23.34 3.49
C ARG A 71 21.78 22.78 3.94
N ALA A 72 22.80 23.61 4.13
CA ALA A 72 24.11 23.19 4.60
C ALA A 72 24.05 22.51 5.97
N ASN A 73 23.17 22.96 6.88
CA ASN A 73 22.96 22.31 8.18
C ASN A 73 22.29 20.94 8.03
N ILE A 74 21.31 20.81 7.14
CA ILE A 74 20.66 19.53 6.83
C ILE A 74 21.67 18.57 6.22
N ASP A 75 22.43 19.03 5.22
CA ASP A 75 23.45 18.24 4.52
C ASP A 75 24.58 17.83 5.46
N PHE A 76 25.04 18.75 6.31
CA PHE A 76 26.04 18.45 7.34
C PHE A 76 25.51 17.42 8.35
N SER A 77 24.28 17.59 8.84
CA SER A 77 23.65 16.62 9.74
C SER A 77 23.52 15.25 9.08
N HIS A 78 23.13 15.22 7.81
CA HIS A 78 23.00 13.99 7.04
C HIS A 78 24.36 13.31 6.84
N GLN A 79 25.36 14.07 6.38
CA GLN A 79 26.72 13.56 6.19
C GLN A 79 27.32 13.05 7.50
N PHE A 80 27.18 13.81 8.57
CA PHE A 80 27.64 13.40 9.90
C PHE A 80 27.00 12.07 10.33
N ALA A 81 25.69 11.92 10.10
CA ALA A 81 24.98 10.69 10.41
C ALA A 81 25.39 9.53 9.48
N MET A 82 25.71 9.77 8.21
CA MET A 82 26.27 8.74 7.33
C MET A 82 27.66 8.28 7.79
N GLU A 83 28.49 9.20 8.25
CA GLU A 83 29.85 8.91 8.74
C GLU A 83 29.85 8.16 10.08
N HIS A 84 28.92 8.51 10.98
CA HIS A 84 28.90 7.99 12.36
C HIS A 84 27.85 6.90 12.59
N MET A 85 26.86 6.75 11.71
CA MET A 85 25.74 5.82 11.85
C MET A 85 25.35 5.21 10.49
N PRO A 86 26.26 4.47 9.83
CA PRO A 86 26.00 3.88 8.52
C PRO A 86 24.79 2.92 8.52
N GLU A 87 24.54 2.25 9.65
CA GLU A 87 23.42 1.31 9.84
C GLU A 87 22.04 1.96 9.71
N ALA A 88 21.91 3.26 9.99
CA ALA A 88 20.63 3.98 9.85
C ALA A 88 20.28 4.31 8.40
N TYR A 89 21.25 4.23 7.48
CA TYR A 89 21.08 4.53 6.06
C TYR A 89 21.01 3.29 5.19
N VAL A 90 21.19 2.09 5.77
CA VAL A 90 20.93 0.83 5.08
C VAL A 90 19.42 0.56 5.11
N PRO A 91 18.76 0.34 3.96
CA PRO A 91 17.35 0.01 3.95
C PRO A 91 17.10 -1.32 4.67
N VAL A 92 16.19 -1.31 5.64
CA VAL A 92 15.81 -2.53 6.37
C VAL A 92 14.76 -3.29 5.57
N THR A 93 14.99 -4.57 5.38
CA THR A 93 13.99 -5.49 4.82
C THR A 93 12.76 -5.52 5.71
N MET A 94 11.60 -5.19 5.13
CA MET A 94 10.33 -5.30 5.84
C MET A 94 9.92 -6.77 6.06
N LEU A 95 9.14 -7.02 7.11
CA LEU A 95 8.71 -8.37 7.46
C LEU A 95 7.45 -8.74 6.69
N TYR A 96 7.53 -9.83 5.92
CA TYR A 96 6.38 -10.42 5.23
C TYR A 96 6.28 -11.90 5.54
N ILE A 97 5.06 -12.44 5.56
CA ILE A 97 4.80 -13.88 5.65
C ILE A 97 3.85 -14.34 4.55
N ASN A 98 3.93 -15.62 4.19
CA ASN A 98 2.92 -16.26 3.35
C ASN A 98 1.73 -16.68 4.21
N MET A 99 0.53 -16.42 3.70
CA MET A 99 -0.71 -16.96 4.25
C MET A 99 -1.69 -17.27 3.12
N LYS A 100 -2.82 -17.89 3.44
CA LYS A 100 -3.92 -18.04 2.48
C LYS A 100 -5.22 -17.50 3.07
N ILE A 101 -5.97 -16.79 2.24
CA ILE A 101 -7.33 -16.35 2.55
C ILE A 101 -8.24 -17.02 1.51
N ASN A 102 -9.21 -17.82 1.95
CA ASN A 102 -10.09 -18.60 1.07
C ASN A 102 -9.32 -19.47 0.05
N GLY A 103 -8.18 -20.04 0.46
CA GLY A 103 -7.32 -20.86 -0.39
C GLY A 103 -6.42 -20.09 -1.37
N GLN A 104 -6.59 -18.77 -1.49
CA GLN A 104 -5.73 -17.93 -2.32
C GLN A 104 -4.47 -17.51 -1.55
N PRO A 105 -3.27 -17.68 -2.10
CA PRO A 105 -2.03 -17.26 -1.45
C PRO A 105 -1.94 -15.73 -1.40
N VAL A 106 -1.57 -15.21 -0.24
CA VAL A 106 -1.46 -13.77 0.05
C VAL A 106 -0.16 -13.52 0.81
N LYS A 107 0.52 -12.42 0.48
CA LYS A 107 1.70 -11.96 1.20
C LYS A 107 1.29 -10.90 2.20
N ALA A 108 1.40 -11.25 3.48
CA ALA A 108 1.01 -10.37 4.58
C ALA A 108 2.18 -9.48 4.98
N PHE A 109 1.96 -8.16 5.06
CA PHE A 109 2.90 -7.24 5.68
C PHE A 109 2.73 -7.28 7.21
N VAL A 110 3.79 -7.62 7.93
CA VAL A 110 3.78 -7.69 9.40
C VAL A 110 4.22 -6.36 9.98
N ASP A 111 3.28 -5.63 10.61
CA ASP A 111 3.55 -4.33 11.20
C ASP A 111 2.98 -4.23 12.61
N SER A 112 3.86 -3.91 13.56
CA SER A 112 3.46 -3.59 14.93
C SER A 112 2.89 -2.18 15.07
N GLY A 113 3.00 -1.36 14.02
CA GLY A 113 2.52 0.01 13.95
C GLY A 113 0.99 0.11 13.85
N ILE A 114 0.46 1.21 14.37
CA ILE A 114 -0.92 1.62 14.09
C ILE A 114 -0.95 2.07 12.63
N VAL A 115 -1.99 1.68 11.87
CA VAL A 115 -2.28 2.08 10.47
C VAL A 115 -2.24 3.61 10.21
N HIS A 116 -2.05 4.41 11.27
CA HIS A 116 -2.02 5.87 11.25
C HIS A 116 -0.62 6.51 11.14
N GLY A 117 0.49 5.77 11.00
CA GLY A 117 1.74 6.44 10.61
C GLY A 117 3.01 5.63 10.74
N VAL A 118 3.65 5.37 9.60
CA VAL A 118 4.87 6.06 9.11
C VAL A 118 4.79 6.00 7.58
N GLY A 119 4.48 7.12 6.91
CA GLY A 119 4.43 7.17 5.42
C GLY A 119 3.21 7.86 4.78
N GLY A 120 2.26 8.38 5.57
CA GLY A 120 1.09 9.11 5.07
C GLY A 120 -0.23 8.49 5.52
N VAL A 121 -1.33 9.22 5.30
CA VAL A 121 -2.70 8.75 5.62
C VAL A 121 -3.09 7.71 4.56
N GLN A 122 -2.98 6.42 4.90
CA GLN A 122 -3.45 5.36 4.02
C GLN A 122 -4.99 5.35 4.04
N LYS A 123 -5.61 5.46 2.85
CA LYS A 123 -7.07 5.54 2.73
C LYS A 123 -7.68 4.14 2.95
N LEU A 124 -8.42 3.99 4.04
CA LEU A 124 -9.22 2.80 4.33
C LEU A 124 -10.37 2.68 3.32
N VAL A 125 -10.47 1.55 2.63
CA VAL A 125 -11.56 1.20 1.71
C VAL A 125 -12.71 0.54 2.47
N GLY A 126 -12.39 -0.31 3.45
CA GLY A 126 -13.37 -1.04 4.24
C GLY A 126 -12.73 -1.92 5.31
N LYS A 127 -13.54 -2.65 6.07
CA LYS A 127 -13.09 -3.57 7.12
C LYS A 127 -13.72 -4.94 6.90
N ILE A 128 -12.90 -5.98 6.86
CA ILE A 128 -13.33 -7.37 6.92
C ILE A 128 -13.45 -7.71 8.39
N HIS A 129 -14.69 -7.92 8.86
CA HIS A 129 -14.95 -8.12 10.29
C HIS A 129 -14.44 -9.46 10.81
N THR A 130 -14.56 -10.53 10.01
CA THR A 130 -14.04 -11.86 10.33
C THR A 130 -13.79 -12.64 9.03
N CYS A 131 -12.58 -13.16 8.84
CA CYS A 131 -12.29 -14.19 7.85
C CYS A 131 -11.30 -15.23 8.42
N GLN A 132 -11.38 -16.45 7.92
CA GLN A 132 -10.44 -17.52 8.28
C GLN A 132 -9.18 -17.38 7.44
N VAL A 133 -8.05 -17.18 8.11
CA VAL A 133 -6.74 -17.08 7.51
C VAL A 133 -5.98 -18.35 7.79
N GLN A 134 -5.48 -18.98 6.73
CA GLN A 134 -4.61 -20.12 6.86
C GLN A 134 -3.16 -19.65 6.95
N VAL A 135 -2.48 -20.01 8.04
CA VAL A 135 -1.03 -19.88 8.19
C VAL A 135 -0.47 -21.29 8.37
N GLU A 136 0.41 -21.70 7.47
CA GLU A 136 0.85 -23.10 7.34
C GLU A 136 -0.37 -24.07 7.24
N SER A 137 -0.55 -24.95 8.23
CA SER A 137 -1.66 -25.91 8.31
C SER A 137 -2.84 -25.44 9.15
N ASN A 138 -2.71 -24.32 9.85
CA ASN A 138 -3.65 -23.89 10.89
C ASN A 138 -4.48 -22.70 10.44
N PHE A 139 -5.70 -22.59 10.96
CA PHE A 139 -6.67 -21.56 10.59
C PHE A 139 -6.93 -20.61 11.76
N PHE A 140 -6.89 -19.31 11.48
CA PHE A 140 -7.01 -18.26 12.46
C PHE A 140 -8.12 -17.27 12.07
N PRO A 141 -9.09 -16.99 12.96
CA PRO A 141 -10.06 -15.95 12.73
C PRO A 141 -9.40 -14.58 12.89
N CYS A 142 -9.36 -13.82 11.79
CA CYS A 142 -8.77 -12.49 11.75
C CYS A 142 -9.74 -11.46 11.16
N ASN A 143 -9.58 -10.21 11.58
CA ASN A 143 -10.27 -9.05 11.03
C ASN A 143 -9.22 -8.18 10.31
N PHE A 144 -9.56 -7.61 9.16
CA PHE A 144 -8.61 -6.84 8.35
C PHE A 144 -9.15 -5.49 7.96
N ASP A 145 -8.28 -4.50 8.00
CA ASP A 145 -8.51 -3.20 7.37
C ASP A 145 -8.06 -3.29 5.91
N VAL A 146 -8.99 -3.06 4.99
CA VAL A 146 -8.75 -3.09 3.55
C VAL A 146 -8.23 -1.73 3.11
N LEU A 147 -7.00 -1.70 2.62
CA LEU A 147 -6.33 -0.47 2.20
C LEU A 147 -6.55 -0.23 0.69
N ALA A 148 -6.61 1.04 0.28
CA ALA A 148 -6.78 1.41 -1.12
C ALA A 148 -5.49 1.26 -1.95
N ASP A 149 -4.36 1.08 -1.26
CA ASP A 149 -3.05 1.05 -1.87
C ASP A 149 -2.78 -0.29 -2.56
N ARG A 150 -2.13 -0.23 -3.72
CA ARG A 150 -2.04 -1.37 -4.66
C ARG A 150 -0.90 -2.34 -4.33
N ASP A 151 0.00 -1.94 -3.43
CA ASP A 151 1.27 -2.64 -3.20
C ASP A 151 1.27 -3.51 -1.93
N ILE A 152 0.24 -3.38 -1.07
CA ILE A 152 0.09 -4.16 0.16
C ILE A 152 -1.25 -4.90 0.10
N ASP A 153 -1.21 -6.22 -0.10
CA ASP A 153 -2.42 -7.05 -0.19
C ASP A 153 -3.16 -7.11 1.15
N VAL A 154 -2.42 -7.34 2.25
CA VAL A 154 -2.97 -7.47 3.61
C VAL A 154 -1.96 -7.01 4.66
N LEU A 155 -2.43 -6.28 5.67
CA LEU A 155 -1.65 -5.84 6.82
C LEU A 155 -1.99 -6.67 8.06
N LEU A 156 -0.98 -7.27 8.69
CA LEU A 156 -1.06 -7.93 9.99
C LEU A 156 -0.65 -6.94 11.07
N GLY A 157 -1.66 -6.27 11.63
CA GLY A 157 -1.49 -5.24 12.65
C GLY A 157 -1.31 -5.80 14.05
N LEU A 158 -1.01 -4.89 14.98
CA LEU A 158 -0.80 -5.22 16.39
C LEU A 158 -2.03 -5.88 17.06
N ASP A 159 -3.23 -5.63 16.55
CA ASP A 159 -4.47 -6.26 17.04
C ASP A 159 -4.51 -7.76 16.76
N ILE A 160 -4.14 -8.18 15.54
CA ILE A 160 -4.03 -9.59 15.15
C ILE A 160 -2.85 -10.23 15.89
N LEU A 161 -1.70 -9.54 15.94
CA LEU A 161 -0.50 -10.04 16.61
C LEU A 161 -0.74 -10.27 18.11
N LYS A 162 -1.44 -9.35 18.79
CA LYS A 162 -1.79 -9.52 20.21
C LYS A 162 -2.86 -10.58 20.42
N ARG A 163 -3.90 -10.61 19.58
CA ARG A 163 -5.02 -11.56 19.72
C ARG A 163 -4.55 -13.01 19.65
N HIS A 164 -3.60 -13.29 18.76
CA HIS A 164 -3.07 -14.65 18.54
C HIS A 164 -1.70 -14.85 19.18
N GLU A 165 -1.32 -14.00 20.13
CA GLU A 165 -0.09 -14.13 20.93
C GLU A 165 1.17 -14.34 20.08
N CYS A 166 1.25 -13.63 18.95
CA CYS A 166 2.31 -13.82 17.99
C CYS A 166 3.67 -13.38 18.55
N VAL A 167 4.72 -14.12 18.21
CA VAL A 167 6.11 -13.77 18.52
C VAL A 167 6.86 -13.52 17.23
N ILE A 168 7.29 -12.27 17.04
CA ILE A 168 8.19 -11.88 15.94
C ILE A 168 9.60 -12.32 16.34
N ASP A 169 10.06 -13.45 15.79
CA ASP A 169 11.40 -13.98 16.04
C ASP A 169 12.37 -13.55 14.94
N LEU A 170 13.02 -12.41 15.16
CA LEU A 170 14.03 -11.89 14.24
C LEU A 170 15.31 -12.74 14.22
N LYS A 171 15.60 -13.49 15.29
CA LYS A 171 16.79 -14.34 15.37
C LYS A 171 16.65 -15.56 14.46
N ASN A 172 15.48 -16.19 14.46
CA ASN A 172 15.16 -17.35 13.64
C ASN A 172 14.48 -16.98 12.30
N ARG A 173 14.26 -15.68 12.06
CA ARG A 173 13.55 -15.15 10.89
C ARG A 173 12.17 -15.79 10.68
N CYS A 174 11.38 -15.91 11.74
CA CYS A 174 10.03 -16.46 11.67
C CYS A 174 9.03 -15.69 12.51
N LEU A 175 7.76 -15.79 12.13
CA LEU A 175 6.63 -15.40 12.95
C LEU A 175 6.06 -16.66 13.60
N ARG A 176 6.05 -16.70 14.93
CA ARG A 176 5.24 -17.68 15.67
C ARG A 176 3.83 -17.12 15.83
N PHE A 177 2.84 -17.92 15.51
CA PHE A 177 1.42 -17.57 15.54
C PHE A 177 0.74 -18.50 16.54
N GLY A 178 0.46 -17.99 17.75
CA GLY A 178 0.14 -18.80 18.92
C GLY A 178 1.28 -19.75 19.30
N ASP A 179 0.93 -20.90 19.89
CA ASP A 179 1.91 -21.82 20.48
C ASP A 179 2.55 -22.79 19.47
N SER A 180 1.85 -23.16 18.40
CA SER A 180 2.22 -24.30 17.55
C SER A 180 2.54 -23.95 16.10
N THR A 181 2.09 -22.80 15.61
CA THR A 181 2.31 -22.41 14.21
C THR A 181 3.55 -21.54 14.10
N VAL A 182 4.44 -21.91 13.17
CA VAL A 182 5.63 -21.12 12.85
C VAL A 182 5.69 -20.97 11.34
N THR A 183 5.78 -19.73 10.86
CA THR A 183 5.97 -19.43 9.45
C THR A 183 7.18 -18.54 9.26
N SER A 184 7.96 -18.79 8.22
CA SER A 184 9.21 -18.05 7.96
C SER A 184 8.92 -16.69 7.33
N PHE A 185 9.73 -15.68 7.66
CA PHE A 185 9.68 -14.41 6.95
C PHE A 185 10.20 -14.58 5.52
N LEU A 186 9.59 -13.86 4.58
CA LEU A 186 10.01 -13.85 3.19
C LEU A 186 11.41 -13.25 3.02
N ASN A 187 12.11 -13.71 1.99
CA ASN A 187 13.35 -13.09 1.55
C ASN A 187 13.06 -11.84 0.72
N GLU A 188 14.04 -10.96 0.60
CA GLU A 188 13.93 -9.70 -0.17
C GLU A 188 13.43 -9.89 -1.61
N ALA A 189 13.82 -10.99 -2.27
CA ALA A 189 13.41 -11.29 -3.63
C ALA A 189 11.91 -11.62 -3.76
N ASP A 190 11.31 -12.11 -2.67
CA ASP A 190 9.92 -12.57 -2.64
C ASP A 190 8.96 -11.50 -2.10
N ILE A 191 9.48 -10.39 -1.58
CA ILE A 191 8.68 -9.27 -1.08
C ILE A 191 8.07 -8.50 -2.27
N PRO A 192 6.79 -8.10 -2.23
CA PRO A 192 6.23 -7.19 -3.21
C PRO A 192 7.09 -5.93 -3.32
N LYS A 193 7.69 -5.71 -4.49
CA LYS A 193 8.49 -4.50 -4.71
C LYS A 193 7.53 -3.31 -4.70
N ARG A 194 7.67 -2.44 -3.69
CA ARG A 194 6.99 -1.15 -3.68
C ARG A 194 7.36 -0.45 -4.98
N ASP A 195 6.38 0.02 -5.74
CA ASP A 195 6.61 0.91 -6.88
C ASP A 195 6.99 2.32 -6.34
N LEU A 196 8.00 2.41 -5.46
CA LEU A 196 8.52 3.70 -4.97
C LEU A 196 9.19 4.51 -6.10
N ASP A 197 9.44 3.88 -7.25
CA ASP A 197 10.00 4.51 -8.45
C ASP A 197 8.94 4.98 -9.47
N LYS A 198 7.64 4.73 -9.28
CA LYS A 198 6.58 5.15 -10.23
C LYS A 198 5.85 6.42 -9.80
N ALA A 199 6.59 7.49 -9.51
CA ALA A 199 6.03 8.84 -9.57
C ALA A 199 5.90 9.37 -11.02
N ALA A 200 6.27 8.57 -12.04
CA ALA A 200 6.31 9.02 -13.44
C ALA A 200 5.79 7.98 -14.45
N SER A 201 4.63 7.35 -14.25
CA SER A 201 3.79 6.90 -15.38
C SER A 201 2.42 6.38 -14.93
N SER A 202 1.38 7.05 -15.41
CA SER A 202 -0.05 6.70 -15.56
C SER A 202 -0.62 5.41 -14.89
N PRO A 203 -1.79 5.50 -14.21
CA PRO A 203 -2.41 4.36 -13.54
C PRO A 203 -3.16 3.46 -14.52
N SER A 204 -2.71 2.22 -14.72
CA SER A 204 -3.52 1.16 -15.33
C SER A 204 -4.34 0.44 -14.25
N SER A 205 -5.66 0.43 -14.41
CA SER A 205 -6.66 -0.21 -13.55
C SER A 205 -6.66 -1.73 -13.68
N SER A 206 -6.47 -2.52 -12.61
CA SER A 206 -6.93 -3.94 -12.61
C SER A 206 -6.96 -4.69 -11.25
N SER A 207 -6.29 -4.27 -10.18
CA SER A 207 -6.13 -5.16 -8.99
C SER A 207 -7.24 -5.09 -7.94
N ALA A 208 -8.00 -4.00 -7.81
CA ALA A 208 -9.14 -3.92 -6.88
C ALA A 208 -10.25 -4.95 -7.19
N ASN A 209 -10.36 -5.34 -8.47
CA ASN A 209 -11.29 -6.40 -8.89
C ASN A 209 -10.83 -7.79 -8.45
N ALA A 210 -9.56 -8.03 -8.10
CA ALA A 210 -9.09 -9.36 -7.73
C ALA A 210 -9.56 -9.75 -6.32
N LEU A 211 -9.41 -8.87 -5.31
CA LEU A 211 -9.87 -9.17 -3.95
C LEU A 211 -11.40 -9.17 -3.82
N LEU A 212 -12.11 -8.28 -4.52
CA LEU A 212 -13.57 -8.37 -4.61
C LEU A 212 -14.00 -9.67 -5.32
N ASN A 213 -13.37 -10.06 -6.43
CA ASN A 213 -13.71 -11.31 -7.12
C ASN A 213 -13.38 -12.57 -6.30
N ILE A 214 -12.34 -12.55 -5.45
CA ILE A 214 -12.00 -13.66 -4.54
C ILE A 214 -13.05 -13.81 -3.42
N LEU A 215 -13.68 -12.71 -3.01
CA LEU A 215 -14.73 -12.71 -1.99
C LEU A 215 -16.13 -12.96 -2.58
N GLU A 216 -16.40 -12.52 -3.80
CA GLU A 216 -17.70 -12.64 -4.47
C GLU A 216 -17.90 -13.99 -5.21
N ASN A 217 -16.83 -14.65 -5.68
CA ASN A 217 -16.91 -15.95 -6.37
C ASN A 217 -16.74 -17.17 -5.44
N GLY A 218 -16.85 -17.00 -4.12
CA GLY A 218 -16.87 -18.11 -3.14
C GLY A 218 -18.14 -18.98 -3.18
N GLY A 219 -18.84 -19.01 -4.31
CA GLY A 219 -19.88 -19.98 -4.62
C GLY A 219 -19.24 -21.34 -4.87
N TYR A 220 -19.73 -22.33 -4.13
CA TYR A 220 -19.53 -23.75 -4.38
C TYR A 220 -19.72 -24.11 -5.87
N TRP A 221 -19.21 -25.28 -6.28
CA TRP A 221 -19.11 -25.83 -7.64
C TRP A 221 -17.73 -25.68 -8.30
N CYS A 222 -16.75 -26.42 -7.77
CA CYS A 222 -15.62 -26.89 -8.55
C CYS A 222 -16.11 -27.99 -9.51
N ARG A 223 -15.99 -27.78 -10.83
CA ARG A 223 -16.12 -28.84 -11.84
C ARG A 223 -14.70 -29.28 -12.22
N CYS A 224 -14.33 -30.45 -11.74
CA CYS A 224 -12.97 -31.00 -11.70
C CYS A 224 -12.22 -31.06 -13.05
N ALA A 225 -10.88 -31.00 -12.96
CA ALA A 225 -10.03 -32.07 -13.51
C ALA A 225 -8.72 -32.25 -12.71
N ARG A 226 -8.66 -33.37 -11.98
CA ARG A 226 -7.49 -34.14 -11.50
C ARG A 226 -6.67 -33.63 -10.31
N SER A 227 -7.11 -33.99 -9.11
CA SER A 227 -6.41 -34.97 -8.24
C SER A 227 -7.27 -35.19 -6.98
N GLU A 228 -7.51 -36.45 -6.66
CA GLU A 228 -8.24 -36.90 -5.48
C GLU A 228 -7.30 -36.76 -4.28
N ASP A 229 -7.64 -35.87 -3.33
CA ASP A 229 -7.49 -36.09 -1.87
C ASP A 229 -7.90 -34.84 -1.07
N CYS A 230 -8.58 -35.08 0.06
CA CYS A 230 -9.08 -34.13 1.08
C CYS A 230 -10.45 -33.45 0.83
N LEU A 231 -11.53 -34.24 0.94
CA LEU A 231 -12.85 -33.77 1.39
C LEU A 231 -12.88 -33.72 2.92
N ILE A 232 -13.00 -32.52 3.51
CA ILE A 232 -13.50 -32.38 4.88
C ILE A 232 -14.98 -32.01 4.76
N SER A 233 -15.85 -33.01 4.92
CA SER A 233 -17.27 -32.81 5.11
C SER A 233 -17.53 -32.29 6.53
N VAL A 234 -17.76 -30.98 6.67
CA VAL A 234 -18.23 -30.41 7.93
C VAL A 234 -19.69 -30.85 8.12
N GLU A 235 -19.92 -31.81 9.01
CA GLU A 235 -21.27 -32.27 9.37
C GLU A 235 -22.00 -31.18 10.17
N VAL A 236 -23.26 -30.92 9.82
CA VAL A 236 -24.12 -29.96 10.52
C VAL A 236 -24.82 -30.67 11.66
N ASP A 237 -24.75 -30.09 12.85
CA ASP A 237 -25.46 -30.59 14.03
C ASP A 237 -26.97 -30.44 13.83
N SER A 238 -27.66 -31.58 13.69
CA SER A 238 -29.09 -31.65 13.39
C SER A 238 -29.97 -31.05 14.49
N ALA A 239 -29.52 -31.05 15.75
CA ALA A 239 -30.26 -30.45 16.86
C ALA A 239 -30.21 -28.91 16.81
N LYS A 240 -29.07 -28.35 16.40
CA LYS A 240 -28.90 -26.90 16.22
C LYS A 240 -29.66 -26.40 14.99
N LEU A 241 -29.65 -27.17 13.91
CA LEU A 241 -30.44 -26.89 12.71
C LEU A 241 -31.95 -26.85 13.04
N ALA A 242 -32.45 -27.86 13.77
CA ALA A 242 -33.85 -27.90 14.21
C ALA A 242 -34.22 -26.70 15.11
N SER A 243 -33.26 -26.21 15.92
CA SER A 243 -33.45 -25.06 16.80
C SER A 243 -33.60 -23.75 16.01
N LEU A 244 -32.81 -23.53 14.96
CA LEU A 244 -32.95 -22.37 14.06
C LEU A 244 -34.24 -22.44 13.25
N MET A 245 -34.63 -23.63 12.78
CA MET A 245 -35.91 -23.82 12.08
C MET A 245 -37.11 -23.55 13.00
N SER A 246 -37.01 -23.91 14.28
CA SER A 246 -38.04 -23.62 15.29
C SER A 246 -38.16 -22.12 15.58
N LEU A 247 -37.08 -21.36 15.40
CA LEU A 247 -37.06 -19.89 15.47
C LEU A 247 -37.62 -19.22 14.19
N GLY A 248 -38.03 -20.01 13.19
CA GLY A 248 -38.66 -19.52 11.96
C GLY A 248 -37.69 -19.26 10.81
N PHE A 249 -36.42 -19.65 10.92
CA PHE A 249 -35.47 -19.52 9.82
C PHE A 249 -35.57 -20.68 8.82
N GLU A 250 -35.38 -20.38 7.53
CA GLU A 250 -35.41 -21.38 6.46
C GLU A 250 -34.28 -22.42 6.67
N GLU A 251 -34.56 -23.70 6.41
CA GLU A 251 -33.62 -24.81 6.60
C GLU A 251 -32.32 -24.59 5.81
N ALA A 252 -32.41 -24.18 4.55
CA ALA A 252 -31.24 -23.96 3.70
C ALA A 252 -30.33 -22.83 4.24
N ALA A 253 -30.94 -21.72 4.67
CA ALA A 253 -30.23 -20.58 5.25
C ALA A 253 -29.62 -20.93 6.61
N SER A 254 -30.36 -21.65 7.46
CA SER A 254 -29.91 -22.11 8.77
C SER A 254 -28.74 -23.08 8.67
N ARG A 255 -28.81 -24.03 7.74
CA ARG A 255 -27.75 -25.00 7.47
C ARG A 255 -26.49 -24.32 6.96
N ALA A 256 -26.62 -23.41 5.99
CA ALA A 256 -25.49 -22.65 5.48
C ALA A 256 -24.84 -21.78 6.58
N MET A 257 -25.65 -21.16 7.42
CA MET A 257 -25.15 -20.31 8.50
C MET A 257 -24.46 -21.12 9.61
N LEU A 258 -24.97 -22.30 9.96
CA LEU A 258 -24.30 -23.20 10.89
C LEU A 258 -22.95 -23.68 10.35
N ILE A 259 -22.86 -24.00 9.06
CA ILE A 259 -21.57 -24.32 8.44
C ILE A 259 -20.61 -23.13 8.53
N GLN A 260 -21.09 -21.93 8.21
CA GLN A 260 -20.30 -20.70 8.24
C GLN A 260 -19.84 -20.34 9.67
N CYS A 261 -20.66 -20.67 10.68
CA CYS A 261 -20.40 -20.40 12.08
C CYS A 261 -19.78 -21.60 12.82
N GLY A 262 -19.34 -22.66 12.13
CA GLY A 262 -18.71 -23.82 12.75
C GLY A 262 -19.62 -24.58 13.72
N ASN A 263 -20.90 -24.70 13.42
CA ASN A 263 -21.97 -25.22 14.28
C ASN A 263 -22.19 -24.42 15.59
N ASP A 264 -21.88 -23.13 15.62
CA ASP A 264 -22.29 -22.23 16.70
C ASP A 264 -23.73 -21.72 16.48
N LEU A 265 -24.64 -22.07 17.39
CA LEU A 265 -26.07 -21.75 17.29
C LEU A 265 -26.36 -20.26 17.52
N GLU A 266 -25.72 -19.65 18.52
CA GLU A 266 -25.97 -18.25 18.88
C GLU A 266 -25.43 -17.31 17.81
N LEU A 267 -24.23 -17.61 17.29
CA LEU A 267 -23.63 -16.85 16.20
C LEU A 267 -24.43 -16.98 14.90
N ALA A 268 -24.96 -18.18 14.61
CA ALA A 268 -25.81 -18.39 13.45
C ALA A 268 -27.15 -17.64 13.55
N ALA A 269 -27.79 -17.65 14.73
CA ALA A 269 -29.04 -16.93 14.96
C ALA A 269 -28.86 -15.40 14.85
N ALA A 270 -27.78 -14.86 15.44
CA ALA A 270 -27.47 -13.43 15.38
C ALA A 270 -27.26 -12.94 13.94
N ASN A 271 -26.53 -13.70 13.13
CA ASN A 271 -26.29 -13.37 11.72
C ASN A 271 -27.55 -13.46 10.85
N LEU A 272 -28.45 -14.42 11.14
CA LEU A 272 -29.71 -14.55 10.43
C LEU A 272 -30.67 -13.40 10.75
N LEU A 273 -30.75 -12.98 12.01
CA LEU A 273 -31.56 -11.82 12.42
C LEU A 273 -31.05 -10.51 11.80
N ALA A 274 -29.74 -10.29 11.79
CA ALA A 274 -29.14 -9.10 11.20
C ALA A 274 -29.46 -8.95 9.71
N ARG A 275 -29.61 -10.07 8.98
CA ARG A 275 -30.00 -10.08 7.56
C ARG A 275 -31.47 -9.75 7.35
N GLN A 276 -32.36 -10.13 8.26
CA GLN A 276 -33.78 -9.79 8.18
C GLN A 276 -34.04 -8.31 8.47
N THR A 277 -33.28 -7.71 9.41
CA THR A 277 -33.39 -6.26 9.71
C THR A 277 -32.85 -5.34 8.62
N ALA A 278 -31.99 -5.86 7.72
CA ALA A 278 -31.43 -5.09 6.61
C ALA A 278 -32.36 -5.06 5.37
N GLN A 279 -33.44 -5.85 5.37
CA GLN A 279 -34.41 -5.95 4.27
C GLN A 279 -35.80 -5.37 4.61
N SER A 280 -35.96 -4.81 5.82
CA SER A 280 -37.18 -4.15 6.30
C SER A 280 -37.07 -2.64 6.27
#